data_AF-A0A2V2CXR7-F1
#
_entry.id   AF-A0A2V2CXR7-F1
#
_cell.length_a   1.000
_cell.length_b   1.000
_cell.length_c   1.000
_cell.angle_alpha   90.00
_cell.angle_beta   90.00
_cell.angle_gamma   90.00
#
_symmetry.space_group_name_H-M   'P 1'
#
loop_
_entity.id
_entity.type
_entity.pdbx_description
1 polymer ?
#
loop_
_entity_poly.entity_id
_entity_poly.type
_entity_poly.pdbx_seq_one_letter_code
_entity_poly.pdbx_strand_id
1 'polypeptide(L)'
;MANRLYREEAYLEKLELLLRTAKELAACRAQLEALDRRGVPEGSVIFSRPVKRYRRKNGEETVYRYTCEYLYIKGKKYYVSKKHRYPDRPRPGADENDPENPDNRRLLATRLELRTEIRRKLRERKKLVTLYCGVLNAMKPRKLAQLEPAAVLEEAWEAYKRSEEYAGLSAELDGSRARRHSEPEEGRYPYQNEIYGGCGERVRSKNELIAAWCARESGLSYTLEPFYPGSNLCADFGLLAGEKEILVEIGGMRTKPEYEARLKEKRELAKRHGRSLVIIDMTDYPDRSGLPQTRLHVRKLRQILQRIRLGTLREGIVTPY
;
A
#
# COMPACT_ATOMS: atom_id res chain seq x y z
N MET A 1 -22.17 -30.53 -30.34
CA MET A 1 -21.17 -29.99 -29.39
C MET A 1 -20.56 -28.76 -30.01
N ALA A 2 -20.81 -27.56 -29.46
CA ALA A 2 -20.40 -26.31 -30.08
C ALA A 2 -18.88 -26.12 -30.01
N ASN A 3 -18.24 -26.10 -31.18
CA ASN A 3 -16.87 -25.61 -31.36
C ASN A 3 -16.80 -24.19 -30.75
N ARG A 4 -16.03 -24.01 -29.66
CA ARG A 4 -15.65 -22.67 -29.22
C ARG A 4 -14.77 -22.08 -30.32
N LEU A 5 -15.37 -21.26 -31.20
CA LEU A 5 -14.64 -20.49 -32.20
C LEU A 5 -13.51 -19.74 -31.51
N TYR A 6 -12.27 -20.02 -31.94
CA TYR A 6 -11.15 -19.12 -31.72
C TYR A 6 -11.55 -17.73 -32.22
N ARG A 7 -11.56 -16.75 -31.31
CA ARG A 7 -11.83 -15.33 -31.65
C ARG A 7 -10.50 -14.61 -31.69
N GLU A 8 -9.97 -14.44 -32.89
CA GLU A 8 -8.66 -13.84 -33.14
C GLU A 8 -8.53 -12.44 -32.53
N GLU A 9 -9.54 -11.60 -32.68
CA GLU A 9 -9.56 -10.24 -32.09
C GLU A 9 -9.38 -10.27 -30.56
N ALA A 10 -10.11 -11.15 -29.88
CA ALA A 10 -10.00 -11.30 -28.43
C ALA A 10 -8.63 -11.85 -28.02
N TYR A 11 -8.02 -12.69 -28.85
CA TYR A 11 -6.67 -13.20 -28.62
C TYR A 11 -5.63 -12.07 -28.75
N LEU A 12 -5.73 -11.26 -29.81
CA LEU A 12 -4.84 -10.12 -30.05
C LEU A 12 -4.95 -9.06 -28.94
N GLU A 13 -6.16 -8.74 -28.48
CA GLU A 13 -6.36 -7.80 -27.38
C GLU A 13 -5.66 -8.27 -26.08
N LYS A 14 -5.73 -9.58 -25.78
CA LYS A 14 -5.04 -10.15 -24.61
C LYS A 14 -3.53 -10.23 -24.80
N LEU A 15 -3.07 -10.42 -26.04
CA LEU A 15 -1.65 -10.39 -26.38
C LEU A 15 -1.07 -8.99 -26.21
N GLU A 16 -1.77 -7.94 -26.66
CA GLU A 16 -1.35 -6.55 -26.44
C GLU A 16 -1.25 -6.20 -24.95
N LEU A 17 -2.22 -6.63 -24.14
CA LEU A 17 -2.16 -6.46 -22.68
C LEU A 17 -0.96 -7.18 -22.06
N LEU A 18 -0.65 -8.40 -22.52
CA LEU A 18 0.54 -9.14 -22.09
C LEU A 18 1.81 -8.36 -22.43
N LEU A 19 1.97 -7.95 -23.69
CA LEU A 19 3.18 -7.27 -24.18
C LEU A 19 3.39 -5.93 -23.46
N ARG A 20 2.32 -5.14 -23.28
CA ARG A 20 2.37 -3.90 -22.51
C ARG A 20 2.78 -4.14 -21.07
N THR A 21 2.18 -5.13 -20.41
CA THR A 21 2.49 -5.49 -19.02
C THR A 21 3.94 -5.96 -18.88
N ALA A 22 4.45 -6.73 -19.85
CA ALA A 22 5.83 -7.19 -19.88
C ALA A 22 6.83 -6.04 -20.09
N LYS A 23 6.50 -5.08 -20.98
CA LYS A 23 7.29 -3.84 -21.15
C LYS A 23 7.33 -3.00 -19.87
N GLU A 24 6.20 -2.85 -19.18
CA GLU A 24 6.14 -2.14 -17.88
C GLU A 24 7.02 -2.81 -16.82
N LEU A 25 7.09 -4.16 -16.81
CA LEU A 25 8.01 -4.91 -15.94
C LEU A 25 9.47 -4.69 -16.30
N ALA A 26 9.80 -4.68 -17.59
CA ALA A 26 11.14 -4.39 -18.07
C ALA A 26 11.59 -2.97 -17.64
N ALA A 27 10.72 -1.97 -17.76
CA ALA A 27 10.98 -0.63 -17.25
C ALA A 27 11.21 -0.62 -15.73
N CYS A 28 10.36 -1.30 -14.96
CA CYS A 28 10.54 -1.41 -13.51
C CYS A 28 11.87 -2.10 -13.14
N ARG A 29 12.28 -3.13 -13.88
CA ARG A 29 13.58 -3.79 -13.69
C ARG A 29 14.73 -2.82 -13.96
N ALA A 30 14.69 -2.07 -15.05
CA ALA A 30 15.70 -1.06 -15.36
C ALA A 30 15.81 0.02 -14.27
N GLN A 31 14.68 0.54 -13.79
CA GLN A 31 14.65 1.52 -12.71
C GLN A 31 15.27 0.96 -11.42
N LEU A 32 14.98 -0.30 -11.08
CA LEU A 32 15.59 -0.96 -9.91
C LEU A 32 17.11 -1.12 -10.09
N GLU A 33 17.55 -1.64 -11.23
CA GLU A 33 18.98 -1.80 -11.55
C GLU A 33 19.72 -0.45 -11.54
N ALA A 34 19.06 0.63 -11.97
CA ALA A 34 19.64 1.97 -11.94
C ALA A 34 19.78 2.51 -10.51
N LEU A 35 18.81 2.26 -9.63
CA LEU A 35 18.95 2.57 -8.20
C LEU A 35 20.08 1.76 -7.55
N ASP A 36 20.23 0.49 -7.95
CA ASP A 36 21.31 -0.38 -7.45
C ASP A 36 22.69 0.10 -7.95
N ARG A 37 22.82 0.44 -9.24
CA ARG A 37 24.05 1.03 -9.81
C ARG A 37 24.42 2.36 -9.17
N ARG A 38 23.43 3.15 -8.76
CA ARG A 38 23.62 4.40 -8.02
C ARG A 38 24.00 4.16 -6.55
N GLY A 39 24.04 2.93 -6.07
CA GLY A 39 24.40 2.61 -4.68
C GLY A 39 23.30 2.95 -3.66
N VAL A 40 22.06 3.13 -4.10
CA VAL A 40 20.95 3.43 -3.18
C VAL A 40 20.79 2.28 -2.19
N PRO A 41 20.81 2.53 -0.87
CA PRO A 41 20.81 1.46 0.13
C PRO A 41 19.44 0.78 0.22
N GLU A 42 19.43 -0.49 0.60
CA GLU A 42 18.20 -1.18 0.98
C GLU A 42 17.59 -0.54 2.24
N GLY A 43 16.29 -0.27 2.20
CA GLY A 43 15.59 0.35 3.31
C GLY A 43 14.17 0.76 2.97
N SER A 44 13.54 1.43 3.94
CA SER A 44 12.16 1.91 3.84
C SER A 44 12.04 3.31 4.43
N VAL A 45 11.13 4.12 3.89
CA VAL A 45 10.65 5.33 4.57
C VAL A 45 9.52 4.93 5.51
N ILE A 46 9.67 5.30 6.79
CA ILE A 46 8.70 4.98 7.83
C ILE A 46 8.20 6.27 8.47
N PHE A 47 6.90 6.35 8.65
CA PHE A 47 6.25 7.44 9.37
C PHE A 47 5.94 6.96 10.79
N SER A 48 6.69 7.46 11.77
CA SER A 48 6.31 7.37 13.18
C SER A 48 5.58 8.63 13.60
N ARG A 49 4.65 8.50 14.54
CA ARG A 49 3.96 9.65 15.14
C ARG A 49 4.25 9.68 16.65
N PRO A 50 5.50 9.96 17.07
CA PRO A 50 5.84 10.02 18.49
C PRO A 50 5.06 11.11 19.24
N VAL A 51 4.81 10.85 20.52
CA VAL A 51 4.13 11.75 21.45
C VAL A 51 5.14 12.25 22.47
N LYS A 52 5.32 13.57 22.59
CA LYS A 52 6.16 14.18 23.62
C LYS A 52 5.30 15.00 24.57
N ARG A 53 5.38 14.68 25.87
CA ARG A 53 4.62 15.37 26.92
C ARG A 53 5.53 16.37 27.62
N TYR A 54 5.09 17.61 27.76
CA TYR A 54 5.80 18.64 28.50
C TYR A 54 4.91 19.09 29.66
N ARG A 55 5.39 18.90 30.89
CA ARG A 55 4.68 19.35 32.09
C ARG A 55 5.35 20.62 32.61
N ARG A 56 4.59 21.72 32.67
CA ARG A 56 5.02 22.99 33.23
C ARG A 56 5.05 22.92 34.76
N LYS A 57 5.78 23.84 35.40
CA LYS A 57 5.91 23.90 36.88
C LYS A 57 4.56 24.14 37.59
N ASN A 58 3.59 24.75 36.91
CA ASN A 58 2.22 24.97 37.41
C ASN A 58 1.31 23.73 37.28
N GLY A 59 1.84 22.59 36.80
CA GLY A 59 1.10 21.35 36.65
C GLY A 59 0.39 21.19 35.30
N GLU A 60 0.31 22.23 34.47
CA GLU A 60 -0.26 22.15 33.12
C GLU A 60 0.58 21.25 32.21
N GLU A 61 -0.07 20.34 31.48
CA GLU A 61 0.57 19.42 30.54
C GLU A 61 0.25 19.84 29.10
N THR A 62 1.30 20.07 28.30
CA THR A 62 1.20 20.29 26.86
C THR A 62 1.71 19.05 26.13
N VAL A 63 0.88 18.48 25.25
CA VAL A 63 1.21 17.25 24.51
C VAL A 63 1.52 17.60 23.05
N TYR A 64 2.78 17.40 22.65
CA TYR A 64 3.21 17.59 21.27
C TYR A 64 3.13 16.26 20.52
N ARG A 65 2.40 16.27 19.40
CA ARG A 65 2.29 15.15 18.46
C ARG A 65 2.90 15.58 17.14
N TYR A 66 3.81 14.78 16.61
CA TYR A 66 4.49 15.13 15.37
C TYR A 66 4.69 13.88 14.54
N THR A 67 4.42 13.98 13.24
CA THR A 67 4.83 12.95 12.27
C THR A 67 6.32 13.07 12.05
N CYS A 68 7.06 12.09 12.56
CA CYS A 68 8.46 11.83 12.24
C CYS A 68 8.53 10.89 11.05
N GLU A 69 9.03 11.42 9.94
CA GLU A 69 9.54 10.62 8.86
C GLU A 69 10.96 10.17 9.23
N TYR A 70 11.26 8.88 9.05
CA TYR A 70 12.60 8.35 9.22
C TYR A 70 12.88 7.27 8.18
N LEU A 71 14.14 7.21 7.75
CA LEU A 71 14.65 6.13 6.93
C LEU A 71 15.02 4.97 7.85
N TYR A 72 14.62 3.76 7.49
CA TYR A 72 15.10 2.55 8.13
C TYR A 72 16.02 1.82 7.16
N ILE A 73 17.32 1.90 7.39
CA ILE A 73 18.38 1.37 6.51
C ILE A 73 19.30 0.52 7.37
N LYS A 74 19.55 -0.73 6.96
CA LYS A 74 20.46 -1.68 7.65
C LYS A 74 20.23 -1.76 9.17
N GLY A 75 18.97 -1.80 9.60
CA GLY A 75 18.62 -1.91 11.02
C GLY A 75 18.67 -0.61 11.83
N LYS A 76 19.14 0.50 11.24
CA LYS A 76 19.27 1.81 11.89
C LYS A 76 18.18 2.79 11.44
N LYS A 77 17.81 3.70 12.34
CA LYS A 77 16.82 4.77 12.09
C LYS A 77 17.53 6.10 11.83
N TYR A 78 17.16 6.76 10.73
CA TYR A 78 17.68 8.07 10.35
C TYR A 78 16.53 9.05 10.18
N TYR A 79 16.42 10.04 11.08
CA TYR A 79 15.31 10.99 11.07
C TYR A 79 15.42 11.97 9.90
N VAL A 80 14.31 12.16 9.19
CA VAL A 80 14.11 13.23 8.21
C VAL A 80 13.45 14.39 8.93
N SER A 81 14.27 15.32 9.43
CA SER A 81 13.80 16.51 10.16
C SER A 81 13.11 17.50 9.22
N LYS A 82 11.92 17.98 9.59
CA LYS A 82 11.22 19.07 8.88
C LYS A 82 11.88 20.44 9.05
N LYS A 83 12.69 20.61 10.11
CA LYS A 83 13.39 21.87 10.41
C LYS A 83 14.76 21.95 9.76
N HIS A 84 15.28 20.83 9.27
CA HIS A 84 16.58 20.79 8.60
C HIS A 84 16.47 21.42 7.21
N ARG A 85 17.38 22.33 6.87
CA ARG A 85 17.41 22.98 5.56
C ARG A 85 18.21 22.10 4.60
N TYR A 86 17.51 21.14 3.99
CA TYR A 86 18.12 20.25 2.98
C TYR A 86 18.60 21.06 1.78
N PRO A 87 19.77 20.72 1.22
CA PRO A 87 20.22 21.35 0.00
C PRO A 87 19.39 20.86 -1.20
N ASP A 88 19.20 21.73 -2.20
CA ASP A 88 18.48 21.37 -3.43
C ASP A 88 19.26 20.38 -4.30
N ARG A 89 20.58 20.34 -4.13
CA ARG A 89 21.48 19.39 -4.79
C ARG A 89 22.48 18.82 -3.77
N PRO A 90 22.87 17.56 -3.91
CA PRO A 90 23.94 16.99 -3.10
C PRO A 90 25.22 17.80 -3.21
N ARG A 91 26.01 17.83 -2.13
CA ARG A 91 27.28 18.54 -2.13
C ARG A 91 28.28 17.82 -3.04
N PRO A 92 29.06 18.53 -3.87
CA PRO A 92 30.09 17.90 -4.69
C PRO A 92 31.05 17.06 -3.85
N GLY A 93 31.31 15.82 -4.29
CA GLY A 93 32.23 14.90 -3.60
C GLY A 93 31.68 14.21 -2.35
N ALA A 94 30.45 14.50 -1.93
CA ALA A 94 29.78 13.76 -0.87
C ALA A 94 29.12 12.49 -1.41
N ASP A 95 29.19 11.39 -0.68
CA ASP A 95 28.37 10.21 -0.97
C ASP A 95 26.90 10.57 -0.71
N GLU A 96 26.12 10.71 -1.79
CA GLU A 96 24.69 11.06 -1.73
C GLU A 96 23.82 9.97 -1.10
N ASN A 97 24.36 8.77 -0.92
CA ASN A 97 23.66 7.60 -0.40
C ASN A 97 24.00 7.29 1.06
N ASP A 98 24.89 8.08 1.68
CA ASP A 98 25.19 7.96 3.09
C ASP A 98 24.02 8.54 3.94
N PRO A 99 23.31 7.70 4.72
CA PRO A 99 22.22 8.16 5.58
C PRO A 99 22.70 8.84 6.87
N GLU A 100 23.98 8.67 7.26
CA GLU A 100 24.56 9.34 8.42
C GLU A 100 24.59 10.86 8.17
N ASN A 101 24.90 11.29 6.95
CA ASN A 101 24.78 12.68 6.51
C ASN A 101 23.31 13.16 6.44
N PRO A 102 22.89 14.13 7.29
CA PRO A 102 21.52 14.67 7.28
C PRO A 102 21.08 15.28 5.96
N ASP A 103 22.00 15.88 5.19
CA ASP A 103 21.69 16.56 3.92
C ASP A 103 21.13 15.60 2.87
N ASN A 104 21.53 14.32 2.93
CA ASN A 104 21.12 13.29 1.98
C ASN A 104 19.76 12.67 2.30
N ARG A 105 19.30 12.77 3.55
CA ARG A 105 18.17 11.94 4.03
C ARG A 105 16.87 12.19 3.28
N ARG A 106 16.64 13.42 2.82
CA ARG A 106 15.44 13.74 2.02
C ARG A 106 15.51 13.14 0.61
N LEU A 107 16.68 13.19 -0.02
CA LEU A 107 16.91 12.56 -1.32
C LEU A 107 16.80 11.04 -1.21
N LEU A 108 17.40 10.46 -0.18
CA LEU A 108 17.27 9.04 0.15
C LEU A 108 15.82 8.64 0.41
N ALA A 109 15.02 9.46 1.10
CA ALA A 109 13.59 9.20 1.29
C ALA A 109 12.88 8.99 -0.06
N THR A 110 13.04 9.93 -0.99
CA THR A 110 12.44 9.84 -2.33
C THR A 110 12.92 8.61 -3.10
N ARG A 111 14.23 8.30 -3.04
CA ARG A 111 14.80 7.11 -3.70
C ARG A 111 14.26 5.80 -3.10
N LEU A 112 14.07 5.72 -1.79
CA LEU A 112 13.50 4.55 -1.11
C LEU A 112 12.00 4.38 -1.37
N GLU A 113 11.24 5.48 -1.41
CA GLU A 113 9.83 5.48 -1.81
C GLU A 113 9.68 4.96 -3.24
N LEU A 114 10.49 5.46 -4.16
CA LEU A 114 10.52 5.01 -5.54
C LEU A 114 10.87 3.52 -5.65
N ARG A 115 11.91 3.05 -4.94
CA ARG A 115 12.26 1.62 -4.88
C ARG A 115 11.09 0.77 -4.39
N THR A 116 10.37 1.24 -3.37
CA THR A 116 9.20 0.54 -2.80
C THR A 116 8.06 0.47 -3.82
N GLU A 117 7.80 1.56 -4.52
CA GLU A 117 6.79 1.62 -5.60
C GLU A 117 7.15 0.67 -6.75
N ILE A 118 8.40 0.68 -7.21
CA ILE A 118 8.90 -0.20 -8.27
C ILE A 118 8.73 -1.66 -7.87
N ARG A 119 9.10 -2.03 -6.63
CA ARG A 119 8.92 -3.40 -6.11
C ARG A 119 7.46 -3.82 -6.05
N ARG A 120 6.55 -2.90 -5.69
CA ARG A 120 5.11 -3.17 -5.72
C ARG A 120 4.66 -3.45 -7.16
N LYS A 121 4.99 -2.56 -8.11
CA LYS A 121 4.68 -2.72 -9.53
C LYS A 121 5.23 -4.04 -10.07
N LEU A 122 6.48 -4.39 -9.77
CA LEU A 122 7.09 -5.67 -10.17
C LEU A 122 6.25 -6.87 -9.72
N ARG A 123 5.83 -6.92 -8.45
CA ARG A 123 5.02 -8.02 -7.92
C ARG A 123 3.64 -8.10 -8.58
N GLU A 124 2.96 -6.96 -8.71
CA GLU A 124 1.61 -6.89 -9.28
C GLU A 124 1.62 -7.26 -10.77
N ARG A 125 2.53 -6.69 -11.55
CA ARG A 125 2.62 -6.94 -12.98
C ARG A 125 3.10 -8.36 -13.28
N LYS A 126 4.00 -8.94 -12.47
CA LYS A 126 4.43 -10.34 -12.65
C LYS A 126 3.26 -11.32 -12.55
N LYS A 127 2.33 -11.10 -11.60
CA LYS A 127 1.09 -11.88 -11.50
C LYS A 127 0.21 -11.72 -12.75
N LEU A 128 0.11 -10.51 -13.30
CA LEU A 128 -0.66 -10.25 -14.51
C LEU A 128 -0.06 -10.94 -15.73
N VAL A 129 1.27 -10.94 -15.89
CA VAL A 129 1.94 -11.69 -16.96
C VAL A 129 1.62 -13.18 -16.87
N THR A 130 1.76 -13.78 -15.69
CA THR A 130 1.39 -15.20 -15.50
C THR A 130 -0.08 -15.47 -15.84
N LEU A 131 -0.98 -14.59 -15.43
CA LEU A 131 -2.41 -14.69 -15.75
C LEU A 131 -2.65 -14.61 -17.26
N TYR A 132 -2.08 -13.63 -17.94
CA TYR A 132 -2.28 -13.43 -19.37
C TYR A 132 -1.68 -14.56 -20.21
N CYS A 133 -0.48 -15.05 -19.87
CA CYS A 133 0.08 -16.25 -20.50
C CYS A 133 -0.88 -17.44 -20.36
N GLY A 134 -1.43 -17.67 -19.17
CA GLY A 134 -2.40 -18.75 -18.93
C GLY A 134 -3.68 -18.61 -19.76
N VAL A 135 -4.24 -17.40 -19.85
CA VAL A 135 -5.43 -17.11 -20.68
C VAL A 135 -5.12 -17.34 -22.16
N LEU A 136 -4.02 -16.79 -22.67
CA LEU A 136 -3.62 -16.93 -24.07
C LEU A 136 -3.34 -18.39 -24.45
N ASN A 137 -2.69 -19.16 -23.57
CA ASN A 137 -2.46 -20.59 -23.78
C ASN A 137 -3.77 -21.39 -23.80
N ALA A 138 -4.78 -21.01 -23.01
CA ALA A 138 -6.09 -21.63 -23.03
C ALA A 138 -6.92 -21.28 -24.29
N MET A 139 -6.61 -20.17 -24.96
CA MET A 139 -7.26 -19.74 -26.19
C MET A 139 -6.68 -20.41 -27.44
N LYS A 140 -5.43 -20.89 -27.38
CA LYS A 140 -4.75 -21.56 -28.50
C LYS A 140 -5.04 -23.06 -28.56
N PRO A 141 -5.01 -23.68 -29.75
CA PRO A 141 -4.96 -25.13 -29.89
C PRO A 141 -3.72 -25.71 -29.20
N ARG A 142 -3.86 -26.88 -28.55
CA ARG A 142 -2.77 -27.56 -27.80
C ARG A 142 -1.51 -27.88 -28.63
N LYS A 143 -1.60 -27.82 -29.96
CA LYS A 143 -0.48 -28.08 -30.87
C LYS A 143 0.47 -26.88 -31.02
N LEU A 144 0.06 -25.68 -30.62
CA LEU A 144 0.90 -24.48 -30.65
C LEU A 144 1.77 -24.42 -29.39
N ALA A 145 2.96 -23.82 -29.54
CA ALA A 145 3.87 -23.60 -28.43
C ALA A 145 3.21 -22.75 -27.33
N GLN A 146 3.41 -23.16 -26.08
CA GLN A 146 2.92 -22.44 -24.92
C GLN A 146 3.77 -21.18 -24.69
N LEU A 147 3.09 -20.10 -24.32
CA LEU A 147 3.74 -18.90 -23.81
C LEU A 147 4.17 -19.15 -22.38
N GLU A 148 5.48 -19.17 -22.16
CA GLU A 148 6.07 -19.25 -20.84
C GLU A 148 6.30 -17.85 -20.26
N PRO A 149 5.78 -17.53 -19.06
CA PRO A 149 5.97 -16.22 -18.45
C PRO A 149 7.44 -15.79 -18.37
N ALA A 150 8.35 -16.72 -18.09
CA ALA A 150 9.77 -16.41 -18.01
C ALA A 150 10.35 -15.97 -19.37
N ALA A 151 10.00 -16.68 -20.45
CA ALA A 151 10.47 -16.34 -21.80
C ALA A 151 9.93 -14.98 -22.26
N VAL A 152 8.63 -14.72 -22.03
CA VAL A 152 8.01 -13.43 -22.39
C VAL A 152 8.68 -12.27 -21.65
N LEU A 153 9.02 -12.45 -20.37
CA LEU A 153 9.68 -11.42 -19.58
C LEU A 153 11.11 -11.16 -20.04
N GLU A 154 11.87 -12.20 -20.38
CA GLU A 154 13.24 -12.03 -20.91
C GLU A 154 13.22 -11.39 -22.30
N GLU A 155 12.29 -11.76 -23.17
CA GLU A 155 12.15 -11.12 -24.48
C GLU A 155 11.80 -9.62 -24.35
N ALA A 156 10.84 -9.29 -23.48
CA ALA A 156 10.48 -7.90 -23.20
C ALA A 156 11.64 -7.11 -22.57
N TRP A 157 12.46 -7.75 -21.75
CA TRP A 157 13.66 -7.14 -21.18
C TRP A 157 14.71 -6.83 -22.24
N GLU A 158 15.02 -7.79 -23.12
CA GLU A 158 15.97 -7.59 -24.21
C GLU A 158 15.49 -6.54 -25.22
N ALA A 159 14.18 -6.46 -25.47
CA ALA A 159 13.59 -5.41 -26.29
C ALA A 159 13.70 -4.03 -25.61
N TYR A 160 13.39 -3.95 -24.31
CA TYR A 160 13.44 -2.70 -23.56
C TYR A 160 14.87 -2.13 -23.48
N LYS A 161 15.89 -2.96 -23.26
CA LYS A 161 17.31 -2.53 -23.26
C LYS A 161 17.74 -1.86 -24.56
N ARG A 162 17.09 -2.20 -25.68
CA ARG A 162 17.35 -1.61 -27.01
C ARG A 162 16.51 -0.37 -27.31
N SER A 163 15.62 0.04 -26.40
CA SER A 163 14.71 1.17 -26.59
C SER A 163 15.33 2.51 -26.17
N GLU A 164 14.84 3.60 -26.77
CA GLU A 164 15.20 4.97 -26.37
C GLU A 164 14.80 5.28 -24.91
N GLU A 165 13.73 4.65 -24.41
CA GLU A 165 13.28 4.78 -23.02
C GLU A 165 14.36 4.31 -22.04
N TYR A 166 15.09 3.24 -22.37
CA TYR A 166 16.21 2.75 -21.55
C TYR A 166 17.38 3.75 -21.55
N ALA A 167 17.64 4.40 -22.68
CA ALA A 167 18.68 5.43 -22.80
C ALA A 167 18.33 6.70 -21.99
N GLY A 168 17.04 7.05 -21.90
CA GLY A 168 16.53 8.22 -21.15
C GLY A 168 16.31 8.00 -19.65
N LEU A 169 16.38 6.76 -19.16
CA LEU A 169 16.00 6.36 -17.80
C LEU A 169 16.69 7.17 -16.69
N SER A 170 17.94 7.58 -16.88
CA SER A 170 18.68 8.34 -15.86
C SER A 170 18.05 9.71 -15.57
N ALA A 171 17.44 10.37 -16.56
CA ALA A 171 16.83 11.68 -16.40
C ALA A 171 15.50 11.62 -15.61
N GLU A 172 14.75 10.53 -15.75
CA GLU A 172 13.45 10.33 -15.07
C GLU A 172 13.61 10.08 -13.56
N LEU A 173 14.68 9.39 -13.18
CA LEU A 173 15.02 9.13 -11.77
C LEU A 173 15.37 10.41 -11.00
N ASP A 174 15.89 11.42 -11.68
CA ASP A 174 16.27 12.72 -11.09
C ASP A 174 15.08 13.71 -11.03
N GLY A 175 14.04 13.49 -11.83
CA GLY A 175 12.88 14.39 -11.95
C GLY A 175 11.69 14.09 -11.03
N SER A 176 11.68 12.95 -10.34
CA SER A 176 10.53 12.46 -9.57
C SER A 176 10.36 13.22 -8.24
N ARG A 177 9.71 14.39 -8.30
CA ARG A 177 9.33 15.18 -7.11
C ARG A 177 8.25 14.47 -6.29
N ALA A 178 8.55 14.14 -5.04
CA ALA A 178 7.59 13.62 -4.07
C ALA A 178 6.37 14.55 -3.89
N ARG A 179 5.17 13.95 -3.86
CA ARG A 179 3.90 14.64 -3.59
C ARG A 179 3.92 15.25 -2.18
N ARG A 180 3.55 16.52 -2.07
CA ARG A 180 3.41 17.23 -0.79
C ARG A 180 2.15 16.77 -0.07
N HIS A 181 2.27 16.40 1.21
CA HIS A 181 1.13 16.33 2.14
C HIS A 181 1.22 17.52 3.12
N SER A 182 0.16 18.32 3.17
CA SER A 182 0.02 19.53 4.00
C SER A 182 -1.04 19.37 5.11
N GLU A 183 -0.61 19.64 6.35
CA GLU A 183 -1.27 20.26 7.56
C GLU A 183 -2.53 19.62 8.26
N PRO A 184 -2.93 20.01 9.51
CA PRO A 184 -2.59 19.33 10.79
C PRO A 184 -3.80 19.05 11.76
N GLU A 185 -3.47 18.64 13.02
CA GLU A 185 -4.28 18.54 14.29
C GLU A 185 -5.03 17.23 14.64
N GLU A 186 -4.55 16.50 15.68
CA GLU A 186 -5.06 16.32 17.07
C GLU A 186 -6.21 15.29 17.18
N GLY A 187 -6.21 14.25 18.01
CA GLY A 187 -5.32 13.62 18.99
C GLY A 187 -5.71 12.14 19.18
N ARG A 188 -4.88 11.32 19.87
CA ARG A 188 -5.12 9.92 20.31
C ARG A 188 -3.97 9.22 21.06
N TYR A 189 -4.34 8.21 21.85
CA TYR A 189 -3.56 7.43 22.83
C TYR A 189 -2.52 6.43 22.24
N PRO A 190 -1.48 6.01 23.01
CA PRO A 190 -0.47 5.02 22.57
C PRO A 190 -0.97 3.57 22.70
N TYR A 191 -0.59 2.68 21.77
CA TYR A 191 -0.93 1.24 21.77
C TYR A 191 0.29 0.34 21.51
N GLN A 192 0.25 -0.91 22.01
CA GLN A 192 1.40 -1.81 22.26
C GLN A 192 1.75 -2.83 21.15
N ASN A 193 0.97 -2.98 20.07
CA ASN A 193 1.19 -4.02 19.06
C ASN A 193 1.23 -3.44 17.64
N GLU A 194 2.41 -3.37 17.03
CA GLU A 194 2.61 -2.88 15.66
C GLU A 194 3.16 -3.99 14.76
N ILE A 195 2.55 -4.15 13.58
CA ILE A 195 2.98 -5.08 12.55
C ILE A 195 3.32 -4.27 11.29
N TYR A 196 4.47 -4.57 10.68
CA TYR A 196 4.92 -3.92 9.45
C TYR A 196 4.74 -4.87 8.25
N GLY A 197 4.00 -4.42 7.23
CA GLY A 197 3.75 -5.21 6.02
C GLY A 197 4.92 -5.19 5.02
N GLY A 198 4.87 -6.06 4.00
CA GLY A 198 5.91 -6.16 2.93
C GLY A 198 6.05 -4.93 2.01
N CYS A 199 5.33 -3.84 2.29
CA CYS A 199 5.46 -2.52 1.68
C CYS A 199 5.74 -1.41 2.73
N GLY A 200 6.09 -1.77 3.96
CA GLY A 200 6.40 -0.82 5.04
C GLY A 200 5.19 -0.25 5.78
N GLU A 201 3.97 -0.70 5.48
CA GLU A 201 2.74 -0.24 6.14
C GLU A 201 2.72 -0.66 7.62
N ARG A 202 2.43 0.29 8.51
CA ARG A 202 2.24 0.04 9.94
C ARG A 202 0.76 -0.21 10.22
N VAL A 203 0.43 -1.41 10.66
CA VAL A 203 -0.93 -1.84 11.03
C VAL A 203 -0.94 -2.43 12.44
N ARG A 204 -2.09 -2.41 13.10
CA ARG A 204 -2.23 -2.76 14.54
C ARG A 204 -2.58 -4.23 14.77
N SER A 205 -2.91 -4.96 13.70
CA SER A 205 -3.28 -6.37 13.80
C SER A 205 -2.98 -7.15 12.52
N LYS A 206 -2.87 -8.48 12.66
CA LYS A 206 -2.74 -9.41 11.53
C LYS A 206 -3.92 -9.27 10.56
N ASN A 207 -5.10 -8.98 11.09
CA ASN A 207 -6.33 -8.82 10.31
C ASN A 207 -6.32 -7.54 9.48
N GLU A 208 -5.83 -6.43 10.04
CA GLU A 208 -5.57 -5.21 9.28
C GLU A 208 -4.49 -5.44 8.22
N LEU A 209 -3.44 -6.20 8.50
CA LEU A 209 -2.42 -6.52 7.50
C LEU A 209 -3.03 -7.27 6.30
N ILE A 210 -3.88 -8.26 6.57
CA ILE A 210 -4.55 -9.03 5.53
C ILE A 210 -5.58 -8.16 4.78
N ALA A 211 -6.29 -7.28 5.48
CA ALA A 211 -7.23 -6.33 4.87
C ALA A 211 -6.51 -5.33 3.95
N ALA A 212 -5.40 -4.74 4.40
CA ALA A 212 -4.55 -3.88 3.60
C ALA A 212 -4.06 -4.60 2.33
N TRP A 213 -3.56 -5.83 2.49
CA TRP A 213 -3.15 -6.65 1.34
C TRP A 213 -4.32 -6.93 0.38
N CYS A 214 -5.50 -7.30 0.87
CA CYS A 214 -6.68 -7.54 0.05
C CYS A 214 -7.18 -6.27 -0.66
N ALA A 215 -7.09 -5.10 -0.02
CA ALA A 215 -7.48 -3.82 -0.59
C ALA A 215 -6.57 -3.48 -1.78
N ARG A 216 -5.25 -3.65 -1.62
CA ARG A 216 -4.29 -3.48 -2.73
C ARG A 216 -4.55 -4.43 -3.89
N GLU A 217 -4.69 -5.74 -3.61
CA GLU A 217 -4.97 -6.73 -4.66
C GLU A 217 -6.29 -6.44 -5.39
N SER A 218 -7.22 -5.71 -4.75
CA SER A 218 -8.50 -5.30 -5.34
C SER A 218 -8.43 -3.96 -6.11
N GLY A 219 -7.26 -3.30 -6.13
CA GLY A 219 -7.04 -2.02 -6.79
C GLY A 219 -7.63 -0.81 -6.05
N LEU A 220 -7.85 -0.93 -4.74
CA LEU A 220 -8.35 0.16 -3.91
C LEU A 220 -7.19 1.04 -3.40
N SER A 221 -7.37 2.36 -3.50
CA SER A 221 -6.54 3.30 -2.76
C SER A 221 -7.08 3.43 -1.34
N TYR A 222 -6.19 3.47 -0.35
CA TYR A 222 -6.60 3.60 1.04
C TYR A 222 -5.68 4.48 1.89
N THR A 223 -6.30 5.09 2.90
CA THR A 223 -5.65 5.77 4.01
C THR A 223 -5.67 4.86 5.23
N LEU A 224 -4.54 4.70 5.91
CA LEU A 224 -4.51 4.01 7.21
C LEU A 224 -4.88 5.00 8.31
N GLU A 225 -5.75 4.55 9.22
CA GLU A 225 -6.15 5.30 10.39
C GLU A 225 -6.71 6.72 10.11
N PRO A 226 -7.61 6.93 9.13
CA PRO A 226 -8.19 8.25 8.90
C PRO A 226 -9.11 8.63 10.07
N PHE A 227 -9.11 9.91 10.43
CA PHE A 227 -9.95 10.44 11.51
C PHE A 227 -11.43 10.51 11.11
N TYR A 228 -12.30 10.24 12.08
CA TYR A 228 -13.69 10.68 12.01
C TYR A 228 -13.70 12.20 12.21
N PRO A 229 -14.38 12.98 11.35
CA PRO A 229 -14.42 14.43 11.52
C PRO A 229 -14.94 14.83 12.90
N GLY A 230 -14.36 15.89 13.49
CA GLY A 230 -14.77 16.41 14.80
C GLY A 230 -14.50 15.47 15.99
N SER A 231 -13.69 14.44 15.79
CA SER A 231 -13.38 13.47 16.84
C SER A 231 -11.94 13.03 16.78
N ASN A 232 -11.43 12.68 17.96
CA ASN A 232 -10.19 11.94 18.07
C ASN A 232 -10.34 10.54 17.52
N LEU A 233 -11.54 10.05 17.19
CA LEU A 233 -11.71 8.71 16.69
C LEU A 233 -11.11 8.54 15.27
N CYS A 234 -10.63 7.34 14.94
CA CYS A 234 -10.11 6.96 13.62
C CYS A 234 -10.71 5.62 13.23
N ALA A 235 -10.96 5.48 11.93
CA ALA A 235 -11.20 4.21 11.28
C ALA A 235 -9.92 3.39 11.19
N ASP A 236 -10.00 2.12 10.78
CA ASP A 236 -8.78 1.36 10.46
C ASP A 236 -8.32 1.69 9.05
N PHE A 237 -9.27 1.84 8.12
CA PHE A 237 -9.03 2.26 6.75
C PHE A 237 -10.00 3.35 6.29
N GLY A 238 -9.55 4.18 5.35
CA GLY A 238 -10.41 4.99 4.49
C GLY A 238 -10.22 4.52 3.07
N LEU A 239 -11.22 3.89 2.46
CA LEU A 239 -11.16 3.36 1.10
C LEU A 239 -11.74 4.38 0.13
N LEU A 240 -11.01 4.68 -0.94
CA LEU A 240 -11.52 5.53 -2.00
C LEU A 240 -12.33 4.70 -3.00
N ALA A 241 -13.64 4.97 -3.09
CA ALA A 241 -14.55 4.36 -4.05
C ALA A 241 -15.16 5.46 -4.94
N GLY A 242 -14.59 5.65 -6.13
CA GLY A 242 -14.87 6.83 -6.95
C GLY A 242 -14.31 8.10 -6.30
N GLU A 243 -15.12 9.15 -6.17
CA GLU A 243 -14.74 10.40 -5.50
C GLU A 243 -15.09 10.42 -3.99
N LYS A 244 -15.63 9.32 -3.46
CA LYS A 244 -16.08 9.24 -2.07
C LYS A 244 -15.18 8.33 -1.25
N GLU A 245 -14.75 8.85 -0.10
CA GLU A 245 -14.05 8.08 0.92
C GLU A 245 -15.06 7.32 1.79
N ILE A 246 -14.86 6.01 1.90
CA ILE A 246 -15.64 5.10 2.75
C ILE A 246 -14.74 4.67 3.91
N LEU A 247 -15.15 4.99 5.14
CA LEU A 247 -14.46 4.56 6.35
C LEU A 247 -14.71 3.07 6.58
N VAL A 248 -13.68 2.35 7.02
CA VAL A 248 -13.75 0.91 7.28
C VAL A 248 -13.14 0.55 8.62
N GLU A 249 -13.88 -0.24 9.39
CA GLU A 249 -13.46 -0.83 10.66
C GLU A 249 -13.24 -2.34 10.49
N ILE A 250 -12.13 -2.84 11.01
CA ILE A 250 -11.81 -4.26 11.10
C ILE A 250 -12.16 -4.74 12.51
N GLY A 251 -13.35 -5.32 12.65
CA GLY A 251 -13.82 -5.89 13.91
C GLY A 251 -13.15 -7.21 14.22
N GLY A 252 -12.20 -7.25 15.16
CA GLY A 252 -11.56 -8.49 15.62
C GLY A 252 -12.44 -9.31 16.56
N MET A 253 -12.69 -8.80 17.78
CA MET A 253 -13.49 -9.48 18.81
C MET A 253 -14.57 -8.53 19.35
N ARG A 254 -15.76 -8.55 18.75
CA ARG A 254 -16.89 -7.70 19.13
C ARG A 254 -17.66 -8.15 20.38
N THR A 255 -17.27 -9.28 20.97
CA THR A 255 -17.88 -9.80 22.21
C THR A 255 -17.60 -8.93 23.44
N LYS A 256 -16.69 -7.95 23.36
CA LYS A 256 -16.38 -7.03 24.46
C LYS A 256 -17.32 -5.80 24.45
N PRO A 257 -18.06 -5.51 25.54
CA PRO A 257 -19.00 -4.38 25.61
C PRO A 257 -18.35 -3.02 25.32
N GLU A 258 -17.12 -2.79 25.79
CA GLU A 258 -16.38 -1.55 25.55
C GLU A 258 -16.07 -1.31 24.06
N TYR A 259 -15.81 -2.39 23.32
CA TYR A 259 -15.53 -2.31 21.89
C TYR A 259 -16.80 -1.95 21.12
N GLU A 260 -17.92 -2.55 21.50
CA GLU A 260 -19.22 -2.30 20.88
C GLU A 260 -19.70 -0.86 21.15
N ALA A 261 -19.49 -0.35 22.37
CA ALA A 261 -19.76 1.06 22.71
C ALA A 261 -18.95 2.02 21.84
N ARG A 262 -17.66 1.72 21.62
CA ARG A 262 -16.77 2.52 20.77
C ARG A 262 -17.15 2.46 19.30
N LEU A 263 -17.60 1.31 18.79
CA LEU A 263 -18.13 1.19 17.43
C LEU A 263 -19.43 1.99 17.26
N LYS A 264 -20.29 2.01 18.27
CA LYS A 264 -21.52 2.83 18.26
C LYS A 264 -21.19 4.32 18.14
N GLU A 265 -20.23 4.81 18.95
CA GLU A 265 -19.76 6.19 18.88
C GLU A 265 -19.22 6.55 17.48
N LYS A 266 -18.40 5.67 16.89
CA LYS A 266 -17.87 5.84 15.52
C LYS A 266 -18.96 5.89 14.45
N ARG A 267 -20.00 5.06 14.58
CA ARG A 267 -21.16 5.06 13.66
C ARG A 267 -21.93 6.38 13.75
N GLU A 268 -22.14 6.88 14.96
CA GLU A 268 -22.81 8.16 15.18
C GLU A 268 -22.01 9.33 14.59
N LEU A 269 -20.69 9.34 14.76
CA LEU A 269 -19.79 10.33 14.14
C LEU A 269 -19.82 10.26 12.61
N ALA A 270 -19.75 9.06 12.03
CA ALA A 270 -19.85 8.89 10.58
C ALA A 270 -21.17 9.48 10.05
N LYS A 271 -22.29 9.14 10.69
CA LYS A 271 -23.63 9.61 10.33
C LYS A 271 -23.74 11.13 10.44
N ARG A 272 -23.26 11.71 11.55
CA ARG A 272 -23.27 13.16 11.81
C ARG A 272 -22.55 13.96 10.72
N HIS A 273 -21.46 13.41 10.18
CA HIS A 273 -20.63 14.07 9.18
C HIS A 273 -20.87 13.58 7.74
N GLY A 274 -21.97 12.86 7.50
CA GLY A 274 -22.33 12.38 6.16
C GLY A 274 -21.30 11.42 5.55
N ARG A 275 -20.55 10.70 6.39
CA ARG A 275 -19.52 9.74 5.97
C ARG A 275 -20.09 8.32 5.95
N SER A 276 -19.75 7.59 4.90
CA SER A 276 -20.02 6.16 4.76
C SER A 276 -19.09 5.35 5.67
N LEU A 277 -19.64 4.38 6.40
CA LEU A 277 -18.90 3.49 7.31
C LEU A 277 -19.29 2.03 7.11
N VAL A 278 -18.32 1.20 6.75
CA VAL A 278 -18.46 -0.26 6.67
C VAL A 278 -17.67 -0.92 7.80
N ILE A 279 -18.31 -1.83 8.53
CA ILE A 279 -17.65 -2.61 9.58
C ILE A 279 -17.48 -4.04 9.05
N ILE A 280 -16.24 -4.49 8.93
CA ILE A 280 -15.90 -5.86 8.58
C ILE A 280 -15.73 -6.64 9.87
N ASP A 281 -16.79 -7.32 10.29
CA ASP A 281 -16.82 -8.11 11.51
C ASP A 281 -16.22 -9.49 11.27
N MET A 282 -15.11 -9.77 11.95
CA MET A 282 -14.38 -11.02 11.88
C MET A 282 -14.63 -11.91 13.10
N THR A 283 -15.52 -11.48 14.01
CA THR A 283 -15.84 -12.20 15.24
C THR A 283 -16.55 -13.50 14.93
N ASP A 284 -15.88 -14.63 15.15
CA ASP A 284 -16.43 -15.97 15.01
C ASP A 284 -16.88 -16.51 16.38
N TYR A 285 -18.02 -17.20 16.40
CA TYR A 285 -18.59 -17.85 17.59
C TYR A 285 -17.72 -19.07 18.00
N PRO A 286 -17.86 -19.60 19.23
CA PRO A 286 -16.75 -20.29 19.87
C PRO A 286 -16.21 -21.46 19.06
N ASP A 287 -14.89 -21.58 19.07
CA ASP A 287 -14.23 -22.78 18.57
C ASP A 287 -14.61 -24.01 19.41
N ARG A 288 -14.06 -25.18 19.08
CA ARG A 288 -14.34 -26.43 19.80
C ARG A 288 -13.98 -26.37 21.29
N SER A 289 -13.24 -25.35 21.74
CA SER A 289 -12.87 -25.11 23.13
C SER A 289 -13.73 -24.07 23.85
N GLY A 290 -14.74 -23.48 23.19
CA GLY A 290 -15.61 -22.48 23.81
C GLY A 290 -15.07 -21.05 23.73
N LEU A 291 -13.91 -20.83 23.10
CA LEU A 291 -13.28 -19.50 23.03
C LEU A 291 -13.69 -18.76 21.75
N PRO A 292 -14.06 -17.45 21.84
CA PRO A 292 -14.34 -16.65 20.67
C PRO A 292 -13.07 -16.47 19.83
N GLN A 293 -13.17 -16.73 18.53
CA GLN A 293 -12.05 -16.64 17.60
C GLN A 293 -12.32 -15.56 16.54
N THR A 294 -11.28 -15.15 15.83
CA THR A 294 -11.47 -14.33 14.62
C THR A 294 -11.38 -15.21 13.37
N ARG A 295 -12.35 -15.14 12.46
CA ARG A 295 -12.32 -15.87 11.19
C ARG A 295 -12.28 -14.91 10.01
N LEU A 296 -11.39 -15.21 9.06
CA LEU A 296 -11.22 -14.44 7.83
C LEU A 296 -11.00 -15.38 6.65
N HIS A 297 -11.93 -15.37 5.69
CA HIS A 297 -11.73 -15.99 4.38
C HIS A 297 -11.34 -14.91 3.36
N VAL A 298 -10.07 -14.95 2.92
CA VAL A 298 -9.48 -13.98 1.99
C VAL A 298 -10.34 -13.74 0.74
N ARG A 299 -10.93 -14.81 0.18
CA ARG A 299 -11.82 -14.71 -0.99
C ARG A 299 -13.07 -13.86 -0.70
N LYS A 300 -13.73 -14.07 0.44
CA LYS A 300 -14.92 -13.31 0.85
C LYS A 300 -14.56 -11.86 1.18
N LEU A 301 -13.43 -11.62 1.85
CA LEU A 301 -12.92 -10.28 2.10
C LEU A 301 -12.68 -9.50 0.80
N ARG A 302 -12.07 -10.12 -0.22
CA ARG A 302 -11.91 -9.50 -1.54
C ARG A 302 -13.25 -9.17 -2.20
N GLN A 303 -14.26 -10.04 -2.09
CA GLN A 303 -15.60 -9.76 -2.62
C GLN A 303 -16.26 -8.56 -1.92
N ILE A 304 -16.13 -8.46 -0.59
CA ILE A 304 -16.60 -7.30 0.18
C ILE A 304 -15.94 -6.02 -0.33
N LEU A 305 -14.60 -6.02 -0.44
CA LEU A 305 -13.84 -4.86 -0.91
C LEU A 305 -14.18 -4.48 -2.36
N GLN A 306 -14.42 -5.45 -3.24
CA GLN A 306 -14.93 -5.20 -4.59
C GLN A 306 -16.31 -4.55 -4.59
N ARG A 307 -17.22 -4.96 -3.71
CA ARG A 307 -18.53 -4.31 -3.55
C ARG A 307 -18.40 -2.87 -3.07
N ILE A 308 -17.47 -2.59 -2.16
CA ILE A 308 -17.14 -1.22 -1.74
C ILE A 308 -16.62 -0.41 -2.95
N ARG A 309 -15.66 -0.95 -3.69
CA ARG A 309 -15.10 -0.32 -4.89
C ARG A 309 -16.16 0.05 -5.93
N LEU A 310 -17.09 -0.88 -6.19
CA LEU A 310 -18.19 -0.69 -7.14
C LEU A 310 -19.31 0.21 -6.59
N GLY A 311 -19.20 0.66 -5.34
CA GLY A 311 -20.20 1.50 -4.67
C GLY A 311 -21.50 0.77 -4.36
N THR A 312 -21.55 -0.56 -4.44
CA THR A 312 -22.71 -1.39 -4.10
C THR A 312 -22.76 -1.76 -2.61
N LEU A 313 -21.69 -1.46 -1.87
CA LEU A 313 -21.64 -1.49 -0.42
C LEU A 313 -21.06 -0.17 0.09
N ARG A 314 -21.88 0.64 0.75
CA ARG A 314 -21.49 1.97 1.25
C ARG A 314 -21.57 2.08 2.77
N GLU A 315 -22.37 1.24 3.40
CA GLU A 315 -22.53 1.23 4.85
C GLU A 315 -22.97 -0.14 5.36
N GLY A 316 -22.84 -0.35 6.67
CA GLY A 316 -23.34 -1.54 7.35
C GLY A 316 -22.25 -2.46 7.89
N ILE A 317 -22.67 -3.60 8.43
CA ILE A 317 -21.81 -4.63 9.01
C ILE A 317 -21.77 -5.82 8.06
N VAL A 318 -20.58 -6.34 7.76
CA VAL A 318 -20.37 -7.48 6.86
C VAL A 318 -19.37 -8.46 7.47
N THR A 319 -19.54 -9.75 7.21
CA THR A 319 -18.66 -10.80 7.71
C THR A 319 -17.86 -11.44 6.57
N PRO A 320 -16.54 -11.65 6.72
CA PRO A 320 -15.70 -12.20 5.66
C PRO A 320 -15.53 -13.73 5.77
N TYR A 321 -16.50 -14.46 6.36
CA TYR A 321 -16.44 -15.92 6.49
C TYR A 321 -17.76 -16.61 6.14
#